data_AF-A0A9E0PZR2-F1
#
_entry.id   AF-A0A9E0PZR2-F1
#
_cell.length_a   1.000
_cell.length_b   1.000
_cell.length_c   1.000
_cell.angle_alpha   90.00
_cell.angle_beta   90.00
_cell.angle_gamma   90.00
#
_symmetry.space_group_name_H-M   'P 1'
#
loop_
_entity.id
_entity.type
_entity.pdbx_description
1 polymer ?
#
loop_
_entity_poly.entity_id
_entity_poly.type
_entity_poly.pdbx_seq_one_letter_code
_entity_poly.pdbx_strand_id
1 'polypeptide(L)'
;MNDSLPPLPEPHAKPFAPEKIAGGGGCQRPLLVGCGVLALLLGIAAVVFVVKAKDVLAYAINQLRTEVMTHLPEDAPETERQRLETAFDAALTRMRSGELEPASLQELQKKLTAAASAASTRNLTREELAGLIGALDKFNRVGTPAPAGVPAGEPVAPAAAPSDPPGGATAPGEATKPPAP
;
A
#
# COMPACT_ATOMS: atom_id res chain seq x y z
N MET A 1 -74.50 43.52 -40.21
CA MET A 1 -73.61 43.10 -39.10
C MET A 1 -72.83 41.89 -39.58
N ASN A 2 -71.52 42.02 -39.76
CA ASN A 2 -70.61 40.95 -40.17
C ASN A 2 -69.77 40.57 -38.95
N ASP A 3 -70.04 39.41 -38.36
CA ASP A 3 -69.26 38.82 -37.28
C ASP A 3 -68.34 37.73 -37.86
N SER A 4 -67.22 38.17 -38.44
CA SER A 4 -66.13 37.28 -38.83
C SER A 4 -65.23 37.03 -37.62
N LEU A 5 -65.48 35.93 -36.91
CA LEU A 5 -64.54 35.41 -35.92
C LEU A 5 -63.27 34.87 -36.63
N PRO A 6 -62.05 35.19 -36.15
CA PRO A 6 -60.82 34.66 -36.73
C PRO A 6 -60.71 33.14 -36.49
N PRO A 7 -60.14 32.38 -37.44
CA PRO A 7 -59.96 30.94 -37.28
C PRO A 7 -58.98 30.63 -36.14
N LEU A 8 -59.30 29.62 -35.31
CA LEU A 8 -58.39 29.16 -34.25
C LEU A 8 -57.09 28.61 -34.85
N PRO A 9 -55.92 28.85 -34.20
CA PRO A 9 -54.65 28.30 -34.63
C PRO A 9 -54.61 26.77 -34.44
N GLU A 10 -54.00 26.07 -35.39
CA GLU A 10 -53.84 24.62 -35.39
C GLU A 10 -52.97 24.14 -34.21
N PRO A 11 -53.26 22.96 -33.62
CA PRO A 11 -52.53 22.45 -32.47
C PRO A 11 -51.09 22.10 -32.86
N HIS A 12 -50.13 22.87 -32.32
CA HIS A 12 -48.71 22.61 -32.49
C HIS A 12 -48.35 21.20 -32.01
N ALA A 13 -47.70 20.43 -32.89
CA ALA A 13 -47.10 19.14 -32.57
C ALA A 13 -46.11 19.32 -31.41
N LYS A 14 -46.36 18.63 -30.29
CA LYS A 14 -45.48 18.65 -29.12
C LYS A 14 -44.13 18.01 -29.49
N PRO A 15 -43.00 18.73 -29.45
CA PRO A 15 -41.69 18.19 -29.84
C PRO A 15 -41.09 17.18 -28.83
N PHE A 16 -41.80 16.87 -27.74
CA PHE A 16 -41.35 15.95 -26.69
C PHE A 16 -42.43 14.92 -26.31
N ALA A 17 -43.25 14.49 -27.27
CA ALA A 17 -43.99 13.25 -27.06
C ALA A 17 -42.98 12.08 -27.22
N PRO A 18 -42.70 11.27 -26.19
CA PRO A 18 -41.91 10.06 -26.37
C PRO A 18 -42.73 9.13 -27.29
N GLU A 19 -42.34 9.09 -28.55
CA GLU A 19 -42.83 8.12 -29.50
C GLU A 19 -42.47 6.75 -28.91
N LYS A 20 -43.46 5.99 -28.45
CA LYS A 20 -43.26 4.61 -28.05
C LYS A 20 -42.86 3.86 -29.32
N ILE A 21 -41.57 3.64 -29.51
CA ILE A 21 -41.04 2.81 -30.59
C ILE A 21 -41.54 1.38 -30.32
N ALA A 22 -42.69 1.06 -30.91
CA ALA A 22 -43.23 -0.28 -30.92
C ALA A 22 -42.45 -1.12 -31.94
N GLY A 23 -41.79 -2.16 -31.46
CA GLY A 23 -41.47 -3.36 -32.25
C GLY A 23 -40.37 -3.23 -33.30
N GLY A 24 -39.13 -3.53 -32.89
CA GLY A 24 -38.02 -3.86 -33.79
C GLY A 24 -37.30 -5.13 -33.35
N GLY A 25 -38.03 -6.24 -33.22
CA GLY A 25 -37.49 -7.55 -32.86
C GLY A 25 -36.71 -8.16 -34.03
N GLY A 26 -35.38 -8.10 -34.00
CA GLY A 26 -34.55 -8.79 -35.00
C GLY A 26 -33.04 -8.69 -34.78
N CYS A 27 -32.52 -7.52 -34.38
CA CYS A 27 -31.06 -7.29 -34.26
C CYS A 27 -30.49 -7.33 -32.84
N GLN A 28 -31.29 -7.52 -31.79
CA GLN A 28 -30.79 -7.48 -30.41
C GLN A 28 -30.18 -8.81 -29.92
N ARG A 29 -30.53 -9.95 -30.52
CA ARG A 29 -30.01 -11.26 -30.09
C ARG A 29 -28.48 -11.39 -30.17
N PRO A 30 -27.79 -11.02 -31.27
CA PRO A 30 -26.32 -11.11 -31.30
C PRO A 30 -25.65 -10.09 -30.37
N LEU A 31 -26.27 -8.93 -30.14
CA LEU A 31 -25.76 -7.94 -29.19
C LEU A 31 -25.82 -8.43 -27.74
N LEU A 32 -26.89 -9.13 -27.36
CA LEU A 32 -26.99 -9.77 -26.03
C LEU A 32 -25.98 -10.92 -25.87
N VAL A 33 -25.72 -11.71 -26.91
CA VAL A 33 -24.70 -12.77 -26.87
C VAL A 33 -23.31 -12.16 -26.72
N GLY A 34 -22.98 -11.12 -27.49
CA GLY A 34 -21.71 -10.40 -27.35
C GLY A 34 -21.53 -9.76 -25.97
N CYS A 35 -22.57 -9.09 -25.46
CA CYS A 35 -22.55 -8.48 -24.12
C CYS A 35 -22.45 -9.53 -23.01
N GLY A 36 -23.14 -10.67 -23.14
CA GLY A 36 -23.07 -11.79 -22.20
C GLY A 36 -21.68 -12.43 -22.16
N VAL A 37 -21.05 -12.68 -23.31
CA VAL A 37 -19.67 -13.20 -23.38
C VAL A 37 -18.67 -12.19 -22.82
N LEU A 38 -18.83 -10.91 -23.15
CA LEU A 38 -17.96 -9.85 -22.61
C LEU A 38 -18.09 -9.74 -21.08
N ALA A 39 -19.32 -9.76 -20.56
CA ALA A 39 -19.58 -9.75 -19.12
C ALA A 39 -19.00 -11.00 -18.42
N LEU A 40 -19.08 -12.17 -19.05
CA LEU A 40 -18.47 -13.41 -18.54
C LEU A 40 -16.94 -13.28 -18.49
N LEU A 41 -16.30 -12.77 -19.55
CA LEU A 41 -14.86 -12.55 -19.59
C LEU A 41 -14.41 -11.53 -18.54
N LEU A 42 -15.13 -10.42 -18.38
CA LEU A 42 -14.90 -9.44 -17.32
C LEU A 42 -15.07 -10.06 -15.92
N GLY A 43 -16.07 -10.92 -15.73
CA GLY A 43 -16.27 -11.65 -14.48
C GLY A 43 -15.08 -12.56 -14.16
N ILE A 44 -14.61 -13.36 -15.14
CA ILE A 44 -13.44 -14.22 -14.97
C ILE A 44 -12.19 -13.38 -14.70
N ALA A 45 -11.97 -12.30 -15.46
CA ALA A 45 -10.85 -11.40 -15.27
C ALA A 45 -10.88 -10.77 -13.87
N ALA A 46 -12.05 -10.34 -13.37
CA ALA A 46 -12.19 -9.81 -12.02
C ALA A 46 -11.86 -10.85 -10.94
N VAL A 47 -12.31 -12.09 -11.09
CA VAL A 47 -11.99 -13.18 -10.15
C VAL A 47 -10.50 -13.50 -10.17
N VAL A 48 -9.91 -13.67 -11.36
CA VAL A 48 -8.46 -13.90 -11.52
C VAL A 48 -7.68 -12.74 -10.94
N PHE A 49 -8.13 -11.50 -11.18
CA PHE A 49 -7.51 -10.30 -10.62
C PHE A 49 -7.59 -10.30 -9.10
N VAL A 50 -8.71 -10.64 -8.48
CA VAL A 50 -8.82 -10.72 -7.01
C VAL A 50 -7.90 -11.79 -6.43
N VAL A 51 -7.81 -12.96 -7.07
CA VAL A 51 -6.92 -14.06 -6.62
C VAL A 51 -5.45 -13.70 -6.79
N LYS A 52 -5.10 -13.02 -7.90
CA LYS A 52 -3.72 -12.61 -8.22
C LYS A 52 -3.34 -11.24 -7.69
N ALA A 53 -4.28 -10.45 -7.17
CA ALA A 53 -4.04 -9.09 -6.71
C ALA A 53 -2.94 -9.05 -5.66
N LYS A 54 -2.89 -10.05 -4.77
CA LYS A 54 -1.85 -10.17 -3.73
C LYS A 54 -0.47 -10.36 -4.35
N ASP A 55 -0.35 -11.23 -5.35
CA ASP A 55 0.90 -11.48 -6.07
C ASP A 55 1.33 -10.25 -6.88
N VAL A 56 0.38 -9.61 -7.58
CA VAL A 56 0.63 -8.40 -8.39
C VAL A 56 1.07 -7.24 -7.50
N LEU A 57 0.42 -7.04 -6.36
CA LEU A 57 0.78 -6.00 -5.40
C LEU A 57 2.16 -6.27 -4.78
N ALA A 58 2.44 -7.51 -4.39
CA ALA A 58 3.76 -7.89 -3.90
C ALA A 58 4.85 -7.68 -4.96
N TYR A 59 4.56 -8.00 -6.22
CA TYR A 59 5.47 -7.75 -7.34
C TYR A 59 5.73 -6.25 -7.53
N ALA A 60 4.67 -5.43 -7.52
CA ALA A 60 4.79 -3.97 -7.66
C ALA A 60 5.64 -3.34 -6.55
N ILE A 61 5.46 -3.77 -5.31
CA ILE A 61 6.27 -3.30 -4.17
C ILE A 61 7.73 -3.74 -4.29
N ASN A 62 7.99 -4.96 -4.78
CA ASN A 62 9.36 -5.42 -5.01
C ASN A 62 10.05 -4.61 -6.12
N GLN A 63 9.31 -4.25 -7.17
CA GLN A 63 9.80 -3.35 -8.21
C GLN A 63 10.15 -1.98 -7.63
N LEU A 64 9.26 -1.43 -6.80
CA LEU A 64 9.48 -0.15 -6.14
C LEU A 64 10.67 -0.18 -5.17
N ARG A 65 10.87 -1.28 -4.42
CA ARG A 65 12.09 -1.49 -3.61
C ARG A 65 13.32 -1.35 -4.48
N THR A 66 13.35 -2.00 -5.64
CA THR A 66 14.50 -1.98 -6.56
C THR A 66 14.77 -0.56 -7.07
N GLU A 67 13.72 0.15 -7.45
CA GLU A 67 13.81 1.54 -7.94
C GLU A 67 14.30 2.49 -6.86
N VAL A 68 13.72 2.42 -5.65
CA VAL A 68 14.15 3.22 -4.50
C VAL A 68 15.61 2.93 -4.16
N MET A 69 16.03 1.66 -4.11
CA MET A 69 17.42 1.29 -3.83
C MET A 69 18.41 1.78 -4.88
N THR A 70 17.97 1.88 -6.14
CA THR A 70 18.79 2.41 -7.25
C THR A 70 18.94 3.93 -7.17
N HIS A 71 17.93 4.63 -6.66
CA HIS A 71 17.90 6.09 -6.51
C HIS A 71 18.24 6.59 -5.10
N LEU A 72 18.77 5.71 -4.25
CA LEU A 72 19.24 6.11 -2.92
C LEU A 72 20.45 7.04 -3.07
N PRO A 73 20.52 8.13 -2.28
CA PRO A 73 21.70 8.98 -2.28
C PRO A 73 22.93 8.16 -1.90
N GLU A 74 24.07 8.38 -2.58
CA GLU A 74 25.33 7.66 -2.29
C GLU A 74 25.77 7.87 -0.83
N ASP A 75 25.43 9.01 -0.24
CA ASP A 75 25.69 9.35 1.17
C ASP A 75 24.69 8.72 2.17
N ALA A 76 23.80 7.82 1.75
CA ALA A 76 22.90 7.11 2.66
C ALA A 76 23.70 6.16 3.56
N PRO A 77 23.59 6.26 4.90
CA PRO A 77 24.29 5.35 5.80
C PRO A 77 23.72 3.93 5.67
N GLU A 78 24.58 2.92 5.76
CA GLU A 78 24.17 1.53 5.51
C GLU A 78 23.17 0.99 6.51
N THR A 79 23.16 1.57 7.72
CA THR A 79 22.12 1.31 8.71
C THR A 79 20.72 1.72 8.24
N GLU A 80 20.60 2.79 7.46
CA GLU A 80 19.31 3.22 6.90
C GLU A 80 18.88 2.33 5.73
N ARG A 81 19.83 1.92 4.86
CA ARG A 81 19.54 0.95 3.78
C ARG A 81 18.98 -0.35 4.34
N GLN A 82 19.64 -0.88 5.37
CA GLN A 82 19.26 -2.15 5.98
C GLN A 82 17.90 -2.05 6.70
N ARG A 83 17.60 -0.92 7.33
CA ARG A 83 16.27 -0.65 7.90
C ARG A 83 15.20 -0.57 6.82
N LEU A 84 15.48 0.12 5.72
CA LEU A 84 14.55 0.24 4.60
C LEU A 84 14.26 -1.14 3.98
N GLU A 85 15.28 -1.98 3.76
CA GLU A 85 15.10 -3.34 3.27
C GLU A 85 14.23 -4.19 4.22
N THR A 86 14.53 -4.15 5.51
CA THR A 86 13.77 -4.88 6.53
C THR A 86 12.31 -4.42 6.56
N ALA A 87 12.07 -3.11 6.44
CA ALA A 87 10.73 -2.55 6.42
C ALA A 87 9.94 -2.97 5.16
N PHE A 88 10.60 -3.05 4.00
CA PHE A 88 10.01 -3.59 2.77
C PHE A 88 9.68 -5.08 2.87
N ASP A 89 10.59 -5.90 3.43
CA ASP A 89 10.36 -7.34 3.59
C ASP A 89 9.19 -7.63 4.55
N ALA A 90 9.07 -6.87 5.64
CA ALA A 90 7.93 -6.94 6.54
C ALA A 90 6.62 -6.53 5.83
N ALA A 91 6.65 -5.45 5.03
CA ALA A 91 5.48 -4.99 4.28
C ALA A 91 5.03 -6.02 3.23
N LEU A 92 5.97 -6.63 2.50
CA LEU A 92 5.69 -7.69 1.53
C LEU A 92 5.09 -8.93 2.19
N THR A 93 5.62 -9.33 3.35
CA THR A 93 5.10 -10.46 4.12
C THR A 93 3.65 -10.20 4.54
N ARG A 94 3.36 -8.98 5.01
CA ARG A 94 1.99 -8.56 5.37
C ARG A 94 1.03 -8.51 4.19
N MET A 95 1.46 -8.04 3.03
CA MET A 95 0.62 -8.04 1.82
C MET A 95 0.27 -9.45 1.35
N ARG A 96 1.22 -10.39 1.49
CA ARG A 96 0.98 -11.81 1.19
C ARG A 96 0.01 -12.44 2.19
N SER A 97 0.10 -12.09 3.48
CA SER A 97 -0.87 -12.55 4.49
C SER A 97 -2.29 -12.06 4.15
N GLY A 98 -2.41 -10.86 3.55
CA GLY A 98 -3.69 -10.26 3.17
C GLY A 98 -4.35 -9.48 4.30
N GLU A 99 -3.63 -9.24 5.39
CA GLU A 99 -4.06 -8.40 6.50
C GLU A 99 -3.78 -6.94 6.17
N LEU A 100 -4.49 -6.44 5.17
CA LEU A 100 -4.35 -5.08 4.66
C LEU A 100 -5.46 -4.20 5.20
N GLU A 101 -5.10 -3.25 6.05
CA GLU A 101 -6.03 -2.21 6.46
C GLU A 101 -6.08 -1.12 5.37
N PRO A 102 -7.26 -0.82 4.80
CA PRO A 102 -7.37 0.10 3.67
C PRO A 102 -6.87 1.51 3.98
N ALA A 103 -7.05 2.01 5.21
CA ALA A 103 -6.56 3.34 5.59
C ALA A 103 -5.01 3.40 5.64
N SER A 104 -4.37 2.37 6.21
CA SER A 104 -2.91 2.25 6.20
C SER A 104 -2.32 2.16 4.78
N LEU A 105 -3.03 1.47 3.88
CA LEU A 105 -2.61 1.29 2.49
C LEU A 105 -2.73 2.61 1.70
N GLN A 106 -3.75 3.40 1.98
CA GLN A 106 -3.94 4.72 1.38
C GLN A 106 -2.86 5.72 1.83
N GLU A 107 -2.48 5.70 3.12
CA GLU A 107 -1.37 6.51 3.65
C GLU A 107 -0.04 6.09 3.03
N LEU A 108 0.21 4.78 2.93
CA LEU A 108 1.39 4.23 2.27
C LEU A 108 1.43 4.64 0.80
N GLN A 109 0.34 4.47 0.06
CA GLN A 109 0.24 4.86 -1.35
C GLN A 109 0.54 6.35 -1.54
N LYS A 110 -0.02 7.23 -0.70
CA LYS A 110 0.25 8.68 -0.77
C LYS A 110 1.74 8.97 -0.59
N LYS A 111 2.40 8.28 0.35
CA LYS A 111 3.84 8.44 0.63
C LYS A 111 4.70 7.87 -0.49
N LEU A 112 4.35 6.70 -1.03
CA LEU A 112 5.05 6.09 -2.16
C LEU A 112 4.93 6.95 -3.41
N THR A 113 3.75 7.48 -3.72
CA THR A 113 3.56 8.38 -4.87
C THR A 113 4.35 9.68 -4.70
N ALA A 114 4.38 10.26 -3.49
CA ALA A 114 5.19 11.44 -3.20
C ALA A 114 6.70 11.15 -3.37
N ALA A 115 7.17 10.01 -2.85
CA ALA A 115 8.56 9.58 -2.98
C ALA A 115 8.94 9.27 -4.43
N ALA A 116 8.07 8.59 -5.18
CA ALA A 116 8.29 8.29 -6.61
C ALA A 116 8.29 9.57 -7.46
N SER A 117 7.39 10.51 -7.19
CA SER A 117 7.39 11.82 -7.85
C SER A 117 8.67 12.60 -7.54
N ALA A 118 9.17 12.53 -6.31
CA ALA A 118 10.43 13.15 -5.94
C ALA A 118 11.59 12.48 -6.68
N ALA A 119 11.68 11.14 -6.63
CA ALA A 119 12.69 10.32 -7.30
C ALA A 119 12.76 10.55 -8.82
N SER A 120 11.60 10.72 -9.47
CA SER A 120 11.52 10.96 -10.91
C SER A 120 12.02 12.35 -11.31
N THR A 121 12.07 13.31 -10.39
CA THR A 121 12.49 14.69 -10.66
C THR A 121 13.91 14.98 -10.17
N ARG A 122 14.34 14.29 -9.10
CA ARG A 122 15.63 14.45 -8.42
C ARG A 122 15.93 13.20 -7.57
N ASN A 123 17.17 13.05 -7.10
CA ASN A 123 17.48 12.01 -6.11
C ASN A 123 16.64 12.20 -4.82
N LEU A 124 16.29 11.08 -4.18
CA LEU A 124 15.55 11.07 -2.91
C LEU A 124 16.33 11.81 -1.82
N THR A 125 15.68 12.74 -1.14
CA THR A 125 16.31 13.42 0.01
C THR A 125 16.30 12.52 1.24
N ARG A 126 17.21 12.76 2.20
CA ARG A 126 17.21 12.03 3.47
C ARG A 126 15.89 12.18 4.24
N GLU A 127 15.24 13.33 4.15
CA GLU A 127 13.94 13.57 4.79
C GLU A 127 12.83 12.72 4.16
N GLU A 128 12.83 12.61 2.82
CA GLU A 128 11.89 11.76 2.09
C GLU A 128 12.13 10.27 2.40
N LEU A 129 13.40 9.85 2.45
CA LEU A 129 13.81 8.50 2.83
C LEU A 129 13.37 8.14 4.26
N ALA A 130 13.65 9.01 5.24
CA ALA A 130 13.22 8.80 6.62
C ALA A 130 11.68 8.79 6.74
N GLY A 131 11.00 9.67 6.00
CA GLY A 131 9.54 9.70 5.93
C GLY A 131 8.94 8.44 5.31
N LEU A 132 9.63 7.83 4.34
CA LEU A 132 9.24 6.56 3.71
C LEU A 132 9.42 5.38 4.66
N ILE A 133 10.58 5.29 5.32
CA ILE A 133 10.86 4.26 6.35
C ILE A 133 9.81 4.33 7.46
N GLY A 134 9.52 5.53 7.98
CA GLY A 134 8.52 5.73 9.01
C GLY A 134 7.09 5.32 8.58
N ALA A 135 6.74 5.55 7.31
CA ALA A 135 5.45 5.12 6.77
C ALA A 135 5.35 3.59 6.62
N LEU A 136 6.42 2.94 6.14
CA LEU A 136 6.52 1.48 6.08
C LEU A 136 6.44 0.85 7.47
N ASP A 137 7.17 1.39 8.45
CA ASP A 137 7.10 0.92 9.84
C ASP A 137 5.72 1.07 10.44
N LYS A 138 5.04 2.21 10.20
CA LYS A 138 3.67 2.42 10.66
C LYS A 138 2.72 1.41 10.03
N PHE A 139 2.84 1.19 8.72
CA PHE A 139 2.05 0.18 8.00
C PHE A 139 2.26 -1.23 8.57
N ASN A 140 3.50 -1.60 8.92
CA ASN A 140 3.83 -2.89 9.50
C ASN A 140 3.25 -3.07 10.92
N ARG A 141 3.11 -1.98 11.69
CA ARG A 141 2.57 -2.02 13.06
C ARG A 141 1.05 -2.11 13.13
N VAL A 142 0.33 -1.54 12.17
CA VAL A 142 -1.13 -1.32 12.24
C VAL A 142 -1.98 -2.60 12.27
N GLY A 143 -1.40 -3.78 12.03
CA GLY A 143 -2.08 -5.02 12.41
C GLY A 143 -1.14 -6.16 12.70
N THR A 144 0.02 -5.88 13.29
CA THR A 144 0.68 -6.89 14.10
C THR A 144 -0.01 -6.76 15.46
N PRO A 145 -0.78 -7.75 15.94
CA PRO A 145 -1.20 -7.71 17.34
C PRO A 145 0.08 -7.51 18.14
N ALA A 146 0.14 -6.44 18.93
CA ALA A 146 1.27 -6.17 19.80
C ALA A 146 1.67 -7.50 20.44
N PRO A 147 2.96 -7.90 20.39
CA PRO A 147 3.36 -9.17 21.00
C PRO A 147 2.82 -9.16 22.42
N ALA A 148 1.84 -10.04 22.68
CA ALA A 148 1.28 -10.23 23.98
C ALA A 148 2.43 -10.74 24.85
N GLY A 149 3.04 -9.85 25.62
CA GLY A 149 4.15 -10.18 26.52
C GLY A 149 5.53 -9.84 25.95
N VAL A 150 5.87 -8.56 25.92
CA VAL A 150 7.00 -8.16 26.75
C VAL A 150 6.39 -7.31 27.85
N PRO A 151 6.34 -7.77 29.12
CA PRO A 151 5.92 -6.90 30.19
C PRO A 151 6.79 -5.65 30.14
N ALA A 152 6.12 -4.51 30.00
CA ALA A 152 6.71 -3.21 30.26
C ALA A 152 7.50 -3.34 31.57
N GLY A 153 8.78 -2.98 31.50
CA GLY A 153 9.68 -3.00 32.65
C GLY A 153 8.95 -2.42 33.85
N GLU A 154 8.87 -3.26 34.88
CA GLU A 154 8.53 -2.84 36.22
C GLU A 154 9.45 -1.65 36.57
N PRO A 155 8.90 -0.49 36.96
CA PRO A 155 9.72 0.64 37.39
C PRO A 155 10.50 0.19 38.63
N VAL A 156 11.82 0.09 38.47
CA VAL A 156 12.76 -0.19 39.56
C VAL A 156 12.51 0.83 40.68
N ALA A 157 11.89 0.37 41.76
CA ALA A 157 11.82 1.11 43.01
C ALA A 157 13.22 1.17 43.65
N PRO A 158 13.70 2.34 44.09
CA PRO A 158 14.98 2.44 44.76
C PRO A 158 14.80 2.12 46.25
N ALA A 159 15.28 0.95 46.72
CA ALA A 159 15.53 0.75 48.14
C ALA A 159 16.48 -0.42 48.45
N ALA A 160 17.45 -0.10 49.31
CA ALA A 160 18.21 -0.96 50.21
C ALA A 160 19.44 -1.72 49.65
N ALA A 161 20.61 -1.14 49.95
CA ALA A 161 21.90 -1.83 50.07
C ALA A 161 21.80 -3.07 50.96
N PRO A 162 22.69 -4.07 50.74
CA PRO A 162 23.71 -4.28 51.76
C PRO A 162 25.11 -4.63 51.19
N SER A 163 26.10 -3.92 51.73
CA SER A 163 27.44 -4.36 52.15
C SER A 163 28.23 -5.42 51.34
N ASP A 164 29.29 -4.96 50.69
CA ASP A 164 30.56 -5.68 50.45
C ASP A 164 31.39 -5.86 51.75
N PRO A 165 32.55 -6.57 51.76
CA PRO A 165 32.93 -7.93 51.29
C PRO A 165 33.71 -8.67 52.45
N PRO A 166 34.52 -9.77 52.33
CA PRO A 166 35.75 -9.85 51.51
C PRO A 166 36.19 -11.27 51.01
N GLY A 167 37.09 -11.27 50.01
CA GLY A 167 38.25 -12.18 50.00
C GLY A 167 38.24 -13.32 48.98
N GLY A 168 39.27 -13.37 48.14
CA GLY A 168 39.61 -14.60 47.43
C GLY A 168 40.45 -14.48 46.17
N ALA A 169 41.73 -14.12 46.35
CA ALA A 169 42.89 -14.60 45.57
C ALA A 169 42.87 -14.55 44.02
N THR A 170 43.57 -13.54 43.52
CA THR A 170 44.75 -13.65 42.64
C THR A 170 45.10 -15.04 42.07
N ALA A 171 45.20 -15.15 40.73
CA ALA A 171 46.41 -15.65 40.06
C ALA A 171 46.41 -15.39 38.54
N PRO A 172 47.60 -15.34 37.89
CA PRO A 172 47.83 -14.63 36.63
C PRO A 172 48.29 -15.55 35.47
N GLY A 173 48.25 -15.00 34.25
CA GLY A 173 49.20 -15.33 33.20
C GLY A 173 48.67 -16.21 32.06
N GLU A 174 48.90 -15.73 30.84
CA GLU A 174 49.70 -16.37 29.78
C GLU A 174 49.11 -15.98 28.39
N ALA A 175 49.62 -14.94 27.76
CA ALA A 175 50.74 -14.95 26.80
C ALA A 175 50.42 -15.61 25.44
N THR A 176 50.35 -14.74 24.42
CA THR A 176 51.02 -14.88 23.10
C THR A 176 50.54 -15.95 22.10
N LYS A 177 49.95 -15.49 20.98
CA LYS A 177 50.39 -15.93 19.62
C LYS A 177 49.86 -15.02 18.49
N PRO A 178 50.76 -14.37 17.73
CA PRO A 178 50.68 -14.31 16.26
C PRO A 178 51.99 -14.88 15.67
N PRO A 179 52.24 -14.89 14.34
CA PRO A 179 51.42 -15.17 13.16
C PRO A 179 52.08 -16.29 12.26
N ALA A 180 51.66 -16.36 10.99
CA ALA A 180 52.39 -16.80 9.77
C ALA A 180 52.08 -18.20 9.19
N PRO A 181 52.40 -18.46 7.90
CA PRO A 181 52.66 -17.55 6.77
C PRO A 181 51.50 -17.48 5.74
#